data_AF-M3E0D9-F1
#
_entry.id   AF-M3E0D9-F1
#
_cell.length_a   1.000
_cell.length_b   1.000
_cell.length_c   1.000
_cell.angle_alpha   90.00
_cell.angle_beta   90.00
_cell.angle_gamma   90.00
#
_symmetry.space_group_name_H-M   'P 1'
#
loop_
_entity.id
_entity.type
_entity.pdbx_description
1 polymer ?
#
loop_
_entity_poly.entity_id
_entity_poly.type
_entity_poly.pdbx_seq_one_letter_code
_entity_poly.pdbx_strand_id
1 'polypeptide(L)'
;MEINSNSSLWHSYNSGYNGNKPHPLSPKGDQVKVSITEDRHYKDVKQPVSPDYVAESFSEAMKNALTSVNDLQVEADELTQKMVFDPNSVDAHQVMIASEKARVALTFTKTIADGVVRAYRELTSLR
;
A
#
# COMPACT_ATOMS: atom_id res chain seq x y z
N MET A 1 -1.72 13.70 -62.19
CA MET A 1 -0.34 13.72 -61.64
C MET A 1 -0.46 14.08 -60.17
N GLU A 2 -0.16 13.25 -59.19
CA GLU A 2 0.33 11.87 -59.12
C GLU A 2 -0.29 11.25 -57.86
N ILE A 3 -0.74 10.00 -57.98
CA ILE A 3 -1.24 9.20 -56.86
C ILE A 3 0.01 8.52 -56.27
N ASN A 4 0.45 8.94 -55.08
CA ASN A 4 1.52 8.24 -54.39
C ASN A 4 0.96 6.99 -53.70
N SER A 5 1.04 5.88 -54.42
CA SER A 5 0.71 4.54 -53.97
C SER A 5 1.93 3.89 -53.33
N ASN A 6 2.12 4.10 -52.03
CA ASN A 6 3.03 3.30 -51.22
C ASN A 6 2.40 2.94 -49.86
N SER A 7 1.20 2.35 -49.91
CA SER A 7 0.65 1.53 -48.83
C SER A 7 0.98 0.05 -49.08
N SER A 8 2.20 -0.34 -48.75
CA SER A 8 2.54 -1.77 -48.61
C SER A 8 1.96 -2.31 -47.30
N LEU A 9 0.66 -2.59 -47.29
CA LEU A 9 -0.05 -3.30 -46.20
C LEU A 9 -0.61 -4.65 -46.69
N TRP A 10 0.18 -5.38 -47.47
CA TRP A 10 -0.13 -6.76 -47.85
C TRP A 10 0.66 -7.70 -46.95
N HIS A 11 0.01 -8.23 -45.90
CA HIS A 11 0.38 -9.53 -45.37
C HIS A 11 -0.57 -10.55 -45.98
N SER A 12 -0.06 -11.34 -46.92
CA SER A 12 -0.79 -12.45 -47.53
C SER A 12 -1.15 -13.48 -46.46
N TYR A 13 -2.45 -13.71 -46.26
CA TYR A 13 -2.93 -14.83 -45.45
C TYR A 13 -2.76 -16.13 -46.25
N ASN A 14 -1.75 -16.92 -45.91
CA ASN A 14 -1.69 -18.32 -46.33
C ASN A 14 -2.55 -19.14 -45.36
N SER A 15 -3.81 -19.39 -45.72
CA SER A 15 -4.71 -20.24 -44.93
C SER A 15 -4.69 -21.67 -45.45
N GLY A 16 -3.75 -22.47 -44.94
CA GLY A 16 -3.77 -23.92 -45.09
C GLY A 16 -4.86 -24.52 -44.20
N TYR A 17 -5.99 -24.91 -44.79
CA TYR A 17 -7.04 -25.62 -44.06
C TYR A 17 -6.68 -27.11 -43.93
N ASN A 18 -6.35 -27.54 -42.71
CA ASN A 18 -6.28 -28.96 -42.34
C ASN A 18 -7.60 -29.33 -41.63
N GLY A 19 -8.40 -30.19 -42.25
CA GLY A 19 -9.79 -30.50 -41.89
C GLY A 19 -10.03 -31.25 -40.58
N ASN A 20 -9.07 -31.32 -39.64
CA ASN A 20 -9.18 -32.16 -38.44
C ASN A 20 -8.86 -31.45 -37.11
N LYS A 21 -9.02 -30.12 -37.00
CA LYS A 21 -8.83 -29.38 -35.74
C LYS A 21 -10.08 -28.57 -35.38
N PRO A 22 -10.65 -28.70 -34.17
CA PRO A 22 -11.81 -27.91 -33.76
C PRO A 22 -11.47 -26.42 -33.75
N HIS A 23 -12.35 -25.59 -34.31
CA HIS A 23 -12.19 -24.15 -34.36
C HIS A 23 -12.32 -23.53 -32.97
N PRO A 24 -11.45 -22.58 -32.57
CA PRO A 24 -11.59 -21.89 -31.29
C PRO A 24 -12.83 -20.98 -31.30
N LEU A 25 -13.73 -21.17 -30.33
CA LEU A 25 -14.99 -20.41 -30.16
C LEU A 25 -14.79 -18.98 -29.62
N SER A 26 -13.58 -18.43 -29.64
CA SER A 26 -13.32 -17.09 -29.14
C SER A 26 -13.24 -16.14 -30.34
N PRO A 27 -14.21 -15.24 -30.55
CA PRO A 27 -14.10 -14.21 -31.57
C PRO A 27 -12.88 -13.36 -31.21
N LYS A 28 -11.81 -13.47 -32.00
CA LYS A 28 -10.71 -12.51 -31.93
C LYS A 28 -11.23 -11.19 -32.50
N GLY A 29 -11.96 -10.45 -31.67
CA GLY A 29 -12.44 -9.12 -31.98
C GLY A 29 -11.28 -8.17 -32.25
N ASP A 30 -11.53 -7.15 -33.05
CA ASP A 30 -10.55 -6.13 -33.38
C ASP A 30 -10.22 -5.31 -32.12
N GLN A 31 -8.95 -5.29 -31.72
CA GLN A 31 -8.50 -4.54 -30.55
C GLN A 31 -8.28 -3.08 -30.95
N VAL A 32 -9.33 -2.27 -30.84
CA VAL A 32 -9.22 -0.82 -31.09
C VAL A 32 -8.46 -0.18 -29.92
N LYS A 33 -7.20 0.19 -30.16
CA LYS A 33 -6.43 1.03 -29.24
C LYS A 33 -6.98 2.46 -29.29
N VAL A 34 -7.76 2.84 -28.29
CA VAL A 34 -8.24 4.23 -28.12
C VAL A 34 -7.05 5.12 -27.79
N SER A 35 -6.67 5.97 -28.75
CA SER A 35 -5.64 6.99 -28.54
C SER A 35 -6.27 8.21 -27.89
N ILE A 36 -5.84 8.54 -26.68
CA ILE A 36 -6.35 9.66 -25.89
C ILE A 36 -5.71 10.95 -26.41
N THR A 37 -6.49 11.78 -27.12
CA THR A 37 -6.04 13.05 -27.72
C THR A 37 -6.09 14.24 -26.76
N GLU A 38 -6.79 14.13 -25.62
CA GLU A 38 -7.04 15.23 -24.70
C GLU A 38 -6.47 14.99 -23.29
N ASP A 39 -5.83 16.01 -22.72
CA ASP A 39 -5.20 15.98 -21.38
C ASP A 39 -6.19 16.01 -20.21
N ARG A 40 -7.49 16.12 -20.48
CA ARG A 40 -8.57 16.08 -19.48
C ARG A 40 -9.11 14.67 -19.22
N HIS A 41 -8.61 13.67 -19.94
CA HIS A 41 -8.89 12.28 -19.57
C HIS A 41 -8.15 11.94 -18.27
N TYR A 42 -8.79 11.11 -17.45
CA TYR A 42 -8.18 10.50 -16.26
C TYR A 42 -7.00 9.62 -16.72
N LYS A 43 -5.85 10.25 -16.96
CA LYS A 43 -4.57 9.62 -17.18
C LYS A 43 -4.03 9.25 -15.81
N ASP A 44 -3.62 8.00 -15.68
CA ASP A 44 -3.06 7.39 -14.48
C ASP A 44 -4.09 6.85 -13.48
N VAL A 45 -4.71 5.72 -13.84
CA VAL A 45 -5.09 4.76 -12.80
C VAL A 45 -3.77 4.28 -12.22
N LYS A 46 -3.32 4.86 -11.09
CA LYS A 46 -2.18 4.34 -10.34
C LYS A 46 -2.37 2.85 -10.22
N GLN A 47 -1.45 2.07 -10.82
CA GLN A 47 -1.57 0.62 -10.78
C GLN A 47 -1.68 0.18 -9.31
N PRO A 48 -2.53 -0.80 -9.00
CA PRO A 48 -2.65 -1.30 -7.64
C PRO A 48 -1.26 -1.71 -7.16
N VAL A 49 -0.82 -1.10 -6.05
CA VAL A 49 0.41 -1.46 -5.37
C VAL A 49 0.39 -2.95 -5.04
N SER A 50 1.53 -3.63 -5.15
CA SER A 50 1.58 -5.07 -4.88
C SER A 50 1.19 -5.33 -3.42
N PRO A 51 0.47 -6.42 -3.12
CA PRO A 51 0.13 -6.79 -1.75
C PRO A 51 1.36 -6.85 -0.83
N ASP A 52 2.49 -7.34 -1.35
CA ASP A 52 3.76 -7.41 -0.62
C ASP A 52 4.29 -6.02 -0.24
N TYR A 53 4.20 -5.04 -1.15
CA TYR A 53 4.61 -3.67 -0.87
C TYR A 53 3.75 -3.02 0.22
N VAL A 54 2.44 -3.26 0.19
CA VAL A 54 1.51 -2.76 1.23
C VAL A 54 1.82 -3.39 2.59
N ALA A 55 2.09 -4.69 2.62
CA ALA A 55 2.45 -5.40 3.84
C ALA A 55 3.80 -4.90 4.42
N GLU A 56 4.80 -4.67 3.57
CA GLU A 56 6.10 -4.15 3.97
C GLU A 56 6.00 -2.72 4.52
N SER A 57 5.35 -1.81 3.79
CA SER A 57 5.17 -0.42 4.24
C SER A 57 4.35 -0.31 5.53
N PHE A 58 3.34 -1.17 5.72
CA PHE A 58 2.63 -1.25 6.98
C PHE A 58 3.51 -1.80 8.11
N SER A 59 4.30 -2.85 7.85
CA SER A 59 5.24 -3.41 8.83
C SER A 59 6.25 -2.36 9.30
N GLU A 60 6.79 -1.57 8.37
CA GLU A 60 7.69 -0.47 8.68
C GLU A 60 7.00 0.62 9.51
N ALA A 61 5.80 1.06 9.13
CA ALA A 61 5.02 2.02 9.90
C ALA A 61 4.74 1.52 11.33
N MET A 62 4.39 0.24 11.49
CA MET A 62 4.15 -0.37 12.80
C MET A 62 5.43 -0.46 13.64
N LYS A 63 6.57 -0.85 13.04
CA LYS A 63 7.87 -0.86 13.73
C LYS A 63 8.27 0.54 14.20
N ASN A 64 8.05 1.55 13.36
CA ASN A 64 8.31 2.94 13.72
C ASN A 64 7.42 3.39 14.87
N ALA A 65 6.12 3.06 14.83
CA ALA A 65 5.20 3.37 15.92
C ALA A 65 5.60 2.69 17.24
N LEU A 66 6.02 1.42 17.20
CA LEU A 66 6.53 0.71 18.39
C LEU A 66 7.80 1.36 18.94
N THR A 67 8.72 1.77 18.08
CA THR A 67 9.94 2.49 18.46
C THR A 67 9.58 3.83 19.10
N SER A 68 8.68 4.61 18.50
CA SER A 68 8.22 5.88 19.07
C SER A 68 7.54 5.71 20.43
N VAL A 69 6.73 4.65 20.61
CA VAL A 69 6.12 4.35 21.92
C VAL A 69 7.17 3.96 22.96
N ASN A 70 8.23 3.24 22.56
CA ASN A 70 9.36 2.95 23.45
C ASN A 70 10.07 4.25 23.87
N ASP A 71 10.38 5.14 22.93
CA ASP A 71 11.05 6.41 23.22
C ASP A 71 10.22 7.27 24.20
N LEU A 72 8.90 7.32 24.01
CA LEU A 72 7.99 8.01 24.93
C LEU A 72 7.98 7.41 26.34
N GLN A 73 8.07 6.08 26.47
CA GLN A 73 8.16 5.42 27.76
C GLN A 73 9.49 5.75 28.45
N VAL A 74 10.61 5.67 27.73
CA VAL A 74 11.93 6.03 28.26
C VAL A 74 11.96 7.49 28.72
N GLU A 75 11.41 8.42 27.93
CA GLU A 75 11.30 9.84 28.31
C GLU A 75 10.51 10.01 29.62
N ALA A 76 9.36 9.34 29.74
CA ALA A 76 8.55 9.40 30.96
C ALA A 76 9.29 8.84 32.18
N ASP A 77 10.01 7.74 32.01
CA ASP A 77 10.80 7.11 33.08
C ASP A 77 11.98 8.00 33.49
N GLU A 78 12.69 8.60 32.53
CA GLU A 78 13.78 9.54 32.80
C GLU A 78 13.31 10.77 33.57
N LEU A 79 12.17 11.35 33.17
CA LEU A 79 11.59 12.51 33.86
C LEU A 79 11.12 12.14 35.27
N THR A 80 10.52 10.96 35.42
CA THR A 80 10.14 10.41 36.74
C THR A 80 11.37 10.24 37.63
N GLN A 81 12.44 9.66 37.08
CA GLN A 81 13.69 9.47 37.78
C GLN A 81 14.29 10.82 38.22
N LYS A 82 14.38 11.80 37.31
CA LYS A 82 14.88 13.14 37.61
C LYS A 82 14.06 13.82 38.70
N MET A 83 12.73 13.73 38.66
CA MET A 83 11.86 14.31 39.70
C MET A 83 12.11 13.69 41.08
N VAL A 84 12.39 12.38 41.16
CA VAL A 84 12.66 11.70 42.43
C VAL A 84 14.04 12.08 42.99
N PHE A 85 15.07 12.17 42.15
CA PHE A 85 16.44 12.43 42.59
C PHE A 85 16.78 13.92 42.71
N ASP A 86 16.20 14.78 41.88
CA ASP A 86 16.36 16.23 41.91
C ASP A 86 15.01 16.93 41.65
N PRO A 87 14.18 17.10 42.71
CA PRO A 87 12.84 17.66 42.59
C PRO A 87 12.77 19.09 42.07
N ASN A 88 13.88 19.83 42.05
CA ASN A 88 13.92 21.20 41.53
C ASN A 88 14.31 21.27 40.04
N SER A 89 14.71 20.14 39.45
CA SER A 89 15.19 20.07 38.06
C SER A 89 14.09 19.83 37.02
N VAL A 90 12.94 19.29 37.44
CA VAL A 90 11.83 18.92 36.56
C VAL A 90 10.50 19.23 37.26
N ASP A 91 9.57 19.83 36.52
CA ASP A 91 8.24 20.12 37.05
C ASP A 91 7.35 18.86 37.07
N ALA A 92 6.56 18.69 38.13
CA ALA A 92 5.65 17.55 38.27
C ALA A 92 4.67 17.39 37.09
N HIS A 93 4.20 18.50 36.51
CA HIS A 93 3.27 18.45 35.37
C HIS A 93 3.94 17.94 34.08
N GLN A 94 5.25 18.11 33.91
CA GLN A 94 5.99 17.58 32.77
C GLN A 94 6.08 16.05 32.84
N VAL A 95 6.38 15.51 34.02
CA VAL A 95 6.36 14.06 34.27
C VAL A 95 4.98 13.47 33.99
N MET A 96 3.92 14.15 34.45
CA MET A 96 2.54 13.71 34.18
C MET A 96 2.21 13.75 32.69
N ILE A 97 2.57 14.82 31.98
CA ILE A 97 2.33 14.95 30.53
C ILE A 97 3.09 13.86 29.76
N ALA A 98 4.35 13.61 30.08
CA ALA A 98 5.15 12.57 29.44
C ALA A 98 4.55 11.18 29.69
N SER A 99 4.19 10.88 30.94
CA SER A 99 3.54 9.63 31.32
C SER A 99 2.20 9.43 30.61
N GLU A 100 1.39 10.50 30.48
CA GLU A 100 0.12 10.47 29.75
C GLU A 100 0.34 10.18 28.27
N LYS A 101 1.29 10.88 27.64
CA LYS A 101 1.63 10.72 26.24
C LYS A 101 2.07 9.29 25.94
N ALA A 102 2.97 8.73 26.77
CA ALA A 102 3.43 7.35 26.65
C ALA A 102 2.27 6.35 26.78
N ARG A 103 1.40 6.53 27.77
CA ARG A 103 0.27 5.63 28.02
C ARG A 103 -0.77 5.64 26.89
N VAL A 104 -1.15 6.82 26.41
CA VAL A 104 -2.11 6.97 25.30
C VAL A 104 -1.53 6.35 24.03
N ALA A 105 -0.27 6.65 23.71
CA ALA A 105 0.41 6.10 22.54
C ALA A 105 0.50 4.57 22.59
N LEU A 106 0.88 3.99 23.74
CA LEU A 106 0.92 2.55 23.94
C LEU A 106 -0.46 1.90 23.75
N THR A 107 -1.50 2.47 24.36
CA THR A 107 -2.87 1.95 24.27
C THR A 107 -3.38 1.98 22.83
N PHE A 108 -3.08 3.05 22.11
CA PHE A 108 -3.44 3.19 20.71
C PHE A 108 -2.72 2.15 19.83
N THR A 109 -1.39 2.03 19.95
CA THR A 109 -0.59 1.05 19.21
C THR A 109 -1.04 -0.38 19.50
N LYS A 110 -1.31 -0.70 20.77
CA LYS A 110 -1.87 -2.00 21.16
C LYS A 110 -3.22 -2.27 20.49
N THR A 111 -4.11 -1.27 20.47
CA THR A 111 -5.44 -1.40 19.85
C THR A 111 -5.33 -1.71 18.36
N ILE A 112 -4.40 -1.06 17.65
CA ILE A 112 -4.12 -1.33 16.24
C ILE A 112 -3.55 -2.75 16.07
N ALA A 113 -2.54 -3.12 16.86
CA ALA A 113 -1.93 -4.45 16.79
C ALA A 113 -2.97 -5.57 17.02
N ASP A 114 -3.82 -5.43 18.05
CA ASP A 114 -4.93 -6.34 18.34
C ASP A 114 -5.94 -6.38 17.19
N GLY A 115 -6.19 -5.23 16.53
CA GLY A 115 -7.03 -5.13 15.34
C GLY A 115 -6.49 -5.91 14.14
N VAL A 116 -5.19 -5.79 13.85
CA VAL A 116 -4.52 -6.51 12.76
C VAL A 116 -4.55 -8.02 12.98
N VAL A 117 -4.26 -8.46 14.21
CA VAL A 117 -4.31 -9.89 14.57
C VAL A 117 -5.72 -10.45 14.39
N ARG A 118 -6.76 -9.69 14.78
CA ARG A 118 -8.16 -10.07 14.56
C ARG A 118 -8.50 -10.16 13.08
N ALA A 119 -8.18 -9.14 12.29
CA ALA A 119 -8.43 -9.14 10.84
C ALA A 119 -7.78 -10.35 10.14
N TYR A 120 -6.54 -10.70 10.52
CA TYR A 120 -5.87 -11.90 9.99
C TYR A 120 -6.63 -13.19 10.33
N ARG A 121 -7.07 -13.33 11.60
CA ARG A 121 -7.86 -14.50 12.04
C ARG A 121 -9.19 -14.58 11.30
N GLU A 122 -9.89 -13.46 11.14
CA GLU A 122 -11.17 -13.39 10.42
C GLU A 122 -11.01 -13.82 8.96
N LEU A 123 -10.04 -13.26 8.23
CA LEU A 123 -9.74 -13.61 6.84
C LEU A 123 -9.41 -15.10 6.68
N THR A 124 -8.70 -15.69 7.65
CA THR A 124 -8.35 -17.12 7.62
C THR A 124 -9.56 -18.00 7.93
N SER A 125 -10.42 -17.57 8.86
CA SER A 125 -11.62 -18.32 9.28
C SER A 125 -12.77 -18.29 8.26
N LEU A 126 -12.80 -17.29 7.38
CA LEU A 126 -13.79 -17.16 6.31
C LEU A 126 -13.52 -18.12 5.12
N ARG A 127 -12.41 -18.85 5.15
CA ARG A 127 -11.96 -19.75 4.08
C ARG A 127 -12.23 -21.21 4.44
#